data_AF-A0A920MRB9-F1
#
_entry.id   AF-A0A920MRB9-F1
#
_cell.length_a   1.000
_cell.length_b   1.000
_cell.length_c   1.000
_cell.angle_alpha   90.00
_cell.angle_beta   90.00
_cell.angle_gamma   90.00
#
_symmetry.space_group_name_H-M   'P 1'
#
loop_
_entity.id
_entity.type
_entity.pdbx_description
1 polymer ?
#
loop_
_entity_poly.entity_id
_entity_poly.type
_entity_poly.pdbx_seq_one_letter_code
_entity_poly.pdbx_strand_id
1 'polypeptide(L)'
;MTMITFNSTMTKNKRLLWVRIKKCNFGPPCPIKCKPQKVTQNIIFVPDHFHFFDESSGPVGDRNWIFDSEEFGFGQTTSLFCNEPGIYEITLRVRGIGDLENEETISVFALEQGSNQHDMGDVNGDGSITSLDALLCVNSIFELYTLQPIEFLAADIDGTGSINIYDVLFILDGAN
;
A
#
# COMPACT_ATOMS: atom_id res chain seq x y z
N MET A 1 1.14 26.36 29.14
CA MET A 1 2.43 26.83 29.67
C MET A 1 3.02 25.70 30.47
N THR A 2 3.95 24.95 29.91
CA THR A 2 4.51 23.77 30.56
C THR A 2 6.02 23.96 30.63
N MET A 3 6.54 24.20 31.84
CA MET A 3 7.97 24.20 32.11
C MET A 3 8.47 22.77 32.04
N ILE A 4 9.44 22.51 31.17
CA ILE A 4 10.23 21.28 31.26
C ILE A 4 11.53 21.67 31.98
N THR A 5 11.66 21.21 33.21
CA THR A 5 12.84 21.42 34.05
C THR A 5 13.77 20.21 33.87
N PHE A 6 14.94 20.40 33.27
CA PHE A 6 15.99 19.37 33.26
C PHE A 6 17.01 19.67 34.36
N ASN A 7 17.07 18.80 35.37
CA ASN A 7 18.16 18.77 36.34
C ASN A 7 19.29 17.88 35.79
N SER A 8 20.42 18.45 35.41
CA SER A 8 21.67 17.71 35.24
C SER A 8 22.66 18.10 36.32
N THR A 9 23.04 17.16 37.18
CA THR A 9 24.21 17.27 38.05
C THR A 9 25.47 17.15 37.18
N MET A 10 26.29 18.19 37.14
CA MET A 10 27.58 18.20 36.46
C MET A 10 28.71 18.38 37.47
N THR A 11 29.50 17.32 37.65
CA THR A 11 30.85 17.39 38.21
C THR A 11 31.78 18.13 37.24
N LYS A 12 32.74 18.84 37.82
CA LYS A 12 33.62 19.82 37.17
C LYS A 12 34.26 19.29 35.88
N ASN A 13 34.23 20.16 34.87
CA ASN A 13 35.15 20.26 33.73
C ASN A 13 34.68 19.66 32.39
N LYS A 14 33.91 20.43 31.60
CA LYS A 14 33.96 20.49 30.12
C LYS A 14 33.12 21.67 29.62
N ARG A 15 33.64 22.40 28.61
CA ARG A 15 33.04 23.59 27.98
C ARG A 15 31.56 23.36 27.65
N LEU A 16 30.70 24.26 28.16
CA LEU A 16 29.30 24.37 27.74
C LEU A 16 29.25 25.02 26.36
N LEU A 17 28.98 24.24 25.31
CA LEU A 17 28.57 24.78 24.01
C LEU A 17 27.07 25.09 24.09
N TRP A 18 26.71 26.36 24.12
CA TRP A 18 25.31 26.78 24.06
C TRP A 18 24.82 26.66 22.61
N VAL A 19 24.12 25.56 22.29
CA VAL A 19 23.36 25.47 21.03
C VAL A 19 22.09 26.30 21.21
N ARG A 20 22.03 27.48 20.58
CA ARG A 20 20.78 28.24 20.46
C ARG A 20 19.86 27.49 19.50
N ILE A 21 18.95 26.68 20.03
CA ILE A 21 17.82 26.18 19.25
C ILE A 21 16.90 27.38 19.01
N LYS A 22 16.96 27.96 17.80
CA LYS A 22 15.95 28.92 17.36
C LYS A 22 14.62 28.19 17.41
N LYS A 23 13.68 28.70 18.22
CA LYS A 23 12.31 28.24 18.22
C LYS A 23 11.74 28.55 16.84
N CYS A 24 11.70 27.55 15.96
CA CYS A 24 10.97 27.66 14.70
C CYS A 24 9.51 27.90 15.07
N ASN A 25 8.92 28.93 14.48
CA ASN A 25 7.48 29.15 14.54
C ASN A 25 6.84 28.05 13.70
N PHE A 26 6.63 26.89 14.32
CA PHE A 26 5.95 25.78 13.68
C PHE A 26 4.48 26.15 13.52
N GLY A 27 4.00 26.16 12.27
CA GLY A 27 2.60 25.86 12.00
C GLY A 27 2.23 24.47 12.54
N PRO A 28 1.01 23.97 12.34
CA PRO A 28 0.69 22.60 12.74
C PRO A 28 1.76 21.65 12.17
N PRO A 29 2.28 20.70 12.98
CA PRO A 29 3.24 19.73 12.48
C PRO A 29 2.66 19.07 11.22
N CYS A 30 3.45 18.97 10.16
CA CYS A 30 3.01 18.29 8.94
C CYS A 30 2.57 16.87 9.32
N PRO A 31 1.36 16.43 8.93
CA PRO A 31 0.92 15.07 9.23
C PRO A 31 1.87 14.06 8.59
N ILE A 32 2.05 12.92 9.23
CA ILE A 32 2.70 11.78 8.59
C ILE A 32 1.77 11.31 7.48
N LYS A 33 2.31 11.18 6.27
CA LYS A 33 1.60 10.60 5.13
C LYS A 33 2.42 9.44 4.59
N CYS A 34 1.88 8.24 4.76
CA CYS A 34 2.44 7.03 4.21
C CYS A 34 2.25 7.02 2.68
N LYS A 35 3.28 6.58 1.95
CA LYS A 35 3.26 6.48 0.49
C LYS A 35 4.10 5.28 0.07
N PRO A 36 3.61 4.06 0.26
CA PRO A 36 4.24 2.89 -0.35
C PRO A 36 4.23 3.05 -1.87
N GLN A 37 5.33 2.69 -2.50
CA GLN A 37 5.54 2.72 -3.94
C GLN A 37 6.21 1.42 -4.37
N LYS A 38 6.19 1.17 -5.68
CA LYS A 38 6.80 -0.01 -6.27
C LYS A 38 7.72 0.36 -7.43
N VAL A 39 8.89 -0.28 -7.49
CA VAL A 39 9.94 0.04 -8.47
C VAL A 39 9.54 -0.36 -9.91
N THR A 40 8.68 -1.38 -10.07
CA THR A 40 8.27 -1.98 -11.37
C THR A 40 6.75 -1.96 -11.57
N GLN A 41 6.20 -2.57 -12.64
CA GLN A 41 4.77 -2.79 -12.93
C GLN A 41 4.06 -3.58 -11.83
N ASN A 42 2.77 -3.32 -11.54
CA ASN A 42 1.96 -3.99 -10.47
C ASN A 42 1.81 -5.51 -10.65
N ILE A 43 2.41 -6.06 -11.69
CA ILE A 43 2.24 -7.42 -12.17
C ILE A 43 3.61 -8.07 -12.29
N ILE A 44 3.74 -9.28 -11.75
CA ILE A 44 4.87 -10.19 -12.02
C ILE A 44 4.32 -11.53 -12.54
N PHE A 45 5.18 -12.34 -13.14
CA PHE A 45 4.86 -13.74 -13.46
C PHE A 45 5.66 -14.66 -12.55
N VAL A 46 5.00 -15.54 -11.81
CA VAL A 46 5.68 -16.38 -10.80
C VAL A 46 6.54 -17.48 -11.43
N PRO A 47 7.64 -17.92 -10.76
CA PRO A 47 8.20 -17.36 -9.52
C PRO A 47 9.03 -16.09 -9.78
N ASP A 48 8.79 -15.02 -9.01
CA ASP A 48 9.56 -13.78 -9.10
C ASP A 48 9.44 -12.91 -7.83
N HIS A 49 10.09 -11.74 -7.80
CA HIS A 49 10.06 -10.80 -6.68
C HIS A 49 9.31 -9.51 -7.00
N PHE A 50 8.53 -9.03 -6.03
CA PHE A 50 8.14 -7.63 -5.98
C PHE A 50 9.21 -6.82 -5.24
N HIS A 51 9.54 -5.64 -5.78
CA HIS A 51 10.47 -4.70 -5.17
C HIS A 51 9.75 -3.42 -4.78
N PHE A 52 9.71 -3.15 -3.48
CA PHE A 52 8.97 -2.03 -2.89
C PHE A 52 9.91 -0.94 -2.41
N PHE A 53 9.42 0.31 -2.45
CA PHE A 53 10.10 1.45 -1.86
C PHE A 53 9.12 2.44 -1.23
N ASP A 54 9.61 3.24 -0.31
CA ASP A 54 8.83 4.23 0.43
C ASP A 54 9.17 5.67 0.03
N GLU A 55 8.15 6.47 -0.27
CA GLU A 55 8.22 7.93 -0.47
C GLU A 55 7.38 8.73 0.55
N SER A 56 7.14 8.14 1.72
CA SER A 56 6.41 8.78 2.81
C SER A 56 7.00 10.13 3.20
N SER A 57 6.13 11.02 3.65
CA SER A 57 6.47 12.40 3.97
C SER A 57 6.00 12.81 5.37
N GLY A 58 6.57 13.89 5.91
CA GLY A 58 6.33 14.34 7.28
C GLY A 58 7.42 13.85 8.25
N PRO A 59 7.15 13.78 9.56
CA PRO A 59 8.10 13.30 10.56
C PRO A 59 8.20 11.76 10.54
N VAL A 60 8.68 11.21 9.42
CA VAL A 60 8.82 9.77 9.18
C VAL A 60 9.97 9.21 10.03
N GLY A 61 9.68 8.19 10.84
CA GLY A 61 10.67 7.42 11.60
C GLY A 61 10.79 6.00 11.06
N ASP A 62 10.31 5.03 11.84
CA ASP A 62 10.39 3.61 11.53
C ASP A 62 9.42 3.22 10.40
N ARG A 63 9.83 2.21 9.63
CA ARG A 63 9.10 1.69 8.47
C ARG A 63 9.05 0.17 8.53
N ASN A 64 7.85 -0.36 8.62
CA ASN A 64 7.60 -1.79 8.69
C ASN A 64 6.69 -2.19 7.54
N TRP A 65 7.14 -3.14 6.73
CA TRP A 65 6.39 -3.72 5.63
C TRP A 65 5.73 -5.01 6.10
N ILE A 66 4.42 -5.09 5.91
CA ILE A 66 3.55 -6.13 6.47
C ILE A 66 2.84 -6.84 5.32
N PHE A 67 2.82 -8.17 5.39
CA PHE A 67 2.07 -9.05 4.51
C PHE A 67 1.43 -10.15 5.38
N ASP A 68 0.15 -10.46 5.20
CA ASP A 68 -0.60 -11.42 6.03
C ASP A 68 -0.47 -11.19 7.55
N SER A 69 -0.49 -9.92 7.97
CA SER A 69 -0.26 -9.50 9.37
C SER A 69 1.14 -9.80 9.94
N GLU A 70 2.08 -10.26 9.11
CA GLU A 70 3.46 -10.52 9.48
C GLU A 70 4.41 -9.47 8.88
N GLU A 71 5.37 -9.00 9.69
CA GLU A 71 6.41 -8.08 9.21
C GLU A 71 7.46 -8.86 8.41
N PHE A 72 7.59 -8.55 7.12
CA PHE A 72 8.56 -9.21 6.23
C PHE A 72 9.73 -8.31 5.83
N GLY A 73 9.62 -7.00 6.05
CA GLY A 73 10.60 -6.02 5.58
C GLY A 73 10.70 -4.79 6.47
N PHE A 74 11.89 -4.17 6.48
CA PHE A 74 12.17 -2.96 7.24
C PHE A 74 12.86 -1.91 6.39
N GLY A 75 12.61 -0.65 6.70
CA GLY A 75 13.29 0.49 6.08
C GLY A 75 12.65 0.94 4.77
N GLN A 76 13.40 1.75 4.02
CA GLN A 76 12.86 2.45 2.85
C GLN A 76 12.60 1.52 1.65
N THR A 77 13.26 0.38 1.56
CA THR A 77 13.13 -0.56 0.44
C THR A 77 13.05 -1.98 0.94
N THR A 78 12.21 -2.82 0.35
CA THR A 78 12.12 -4.25 0.67
C THR A 78 11.76 -5.06 -0.59
N SER A 79 11.78 -6.38 -0.48
CA SER A 79 11.34 -7.26 -1.56
C SER A 79 10.59 -8.48 -1.02
N LEU A 80 9.56 -8.91 -1.74
CA LEU A 80 8.76 -10.09 -1.43
C LEU A 80 8.94 -11.11 -2.56
N PHE A 81 9.31 -12.34 -2.22
CA PHE A 81 9.38 -13.44 -3.18
C PHE A 81 8.01 -14.15 -3.26
N CYS A 82 7.48 -14.28 -4.47
CA CYS A 82 6.20 -14.94 -4.74
C CYS A 82 6.45 -16.16 -5.62
N ASN A 83 5.98 -17.32 -5.16
CA ASN A 83 6.07 -18.59 -5.90
C ASN A 83 4.72 -19.07 -6.44
N GLU A 84 3.61 -18.49 -5.96
CA GLU A 84 2.25 -18.87 -6.32
C GLU A 84 1.53 -17.65 -6.94
N PRO A 85 0.69 -17.86 -7.96
CA PRO A 85 -0.11 -16.77 -8.50
C PRO A 85 -1.16 -16.34 -7.47
N GLY A 86 -1.43 -15.04 -7.38
CA GLY A 86 -2.33 -14.50 -6.37
C GLY A 86 -2.32 -12.97 -6.34
N ILE A 87 -3.26 -12.43 -5.57
CA ILE A 87 -3.34 -11.01 -5.25
C ILE A 87 -2.73 -10.85 -3.86
N TYR A 88 -1.76 -9.95 -3.75
CA TYR A 88 -1.00 -9.72 -2.52
C TYR A 88 -1.27 -8.30 -2.03
N GLU A 89 -1.83 -8.20 -0.82
CA GLU A 89 -2.06 -6.92 -0.15
C GLU A 89 -0.89 -6.60 0.78
N ILE A 90 -0.15 -5.55 0.44
CA ILE A 90 1.07 -5.15 1.13
C ILE A 90 0.81 -3.86 1.88
N THR A 91 0.99 -3.90 3.20
CA THR A 91 0.80 -2.73 4.05
C THR A 91 2.15 -2.14 4.45
N LEU A 92 2.31 -0.84 4.26
CA LEU A 92 3.43 -0.09 4.83
C LEU A 92 2.94 0.67 6.07
N ARG A 93 3.50 0.32 7.23
CA ARG A 93 3.34 1.06 8.48
C ARG A 93 4.52 1.99 8.69
N VAL A 94 4.22 3.28 8.83
CA VAL A 94 5.20 4.32 9.19
C VAL A 94 4.92 4.83 10.59
N ARG A 95 5.93 4.83 11.46
CA ARG A 95 5.88 5.43 12.80
C ARG A 95 6.80 6.64 12.89
N GLY A 96 6.29 7.76 13.36
CA GLY A 96 7.04 8.98 13.61
C GLY A 96 7.14 9.34 15.09
N ILE A 97 7.39 10.61 15.35
CA ILE A 97 7.62 11.11 16.72
C ILE A 97 6.30 11.19 17.50
N GLY A 98 6.31 10.70 18.74
CA GLY A 98 5.20 10.90 19.68
C GLY A 98 3.98 10.04 19.36
N ASP A 99 4.20 8.76 19.05
CA ASP A 99 3.18 7.76 18.73
C ASP A 99 2.32 8.09 17.48
N LEU A 100 2.78 9.02 16.65
CA LEU A 100 2.17 9.26 15.34
C LEU A 100 2.49 8.07 14.44
N GLU A 101 1.47 7.40 13.94
CA GLU A 101 1.61 6.34 12.95
C GLU A 101 0.61 6.51 11.81
N ASN A 102 0.98 6.00 10.64
CA ASN A 102 0.12 5.97 9.46
C ASN A 102 0.40 4.70 8.68
N GLU A 103 -0.65 4.08 8.16
CA GLU A 103 -0.61 2.84 7.39
C GLU A 103 -1.31 3.05 6.06
N GLU A 104 -0.75 2.48 5.01
CA GLU A 104 -1.35 2.45 3.68
C GLU A 104 -1.10 1.08 3.06
N THR A 105 -2.09 0.58 2.33
CA THR A 105 -2.07 -0.75 1.70
C THR A 105 -2.06 -0.60 0.19
N ILE A 106 -1.30 -1.46 -0.48
CA ILE A 106 -1.27 -1.57 -1.94
C ILE A 106 -1.52 -3.02 -2.36
N SER A 107 -2.23 -3.19 -3.47
CA SER A 107 -2.47 -4.49 -4.09
C SER A 107 -1.46 -4.73 -5.21
N VAL A 108 -0.83 -5.90 -5.22
CA VAL A 108 0.07 -6.34 -6.29
C VAL A 108 -0.32 -7.74 -6.80
N PHE A 109 -0.07 -8.01 -8.07
CA PHE A 109 -0.64 -9.15 -8.79
C PHE A 109 0.46 -10.09 -9.27
N ALA A 110 0.45 -11.32 -8.79
CA ALA A 110 1.35 -12.36 -9.27
C ALA A 110 0.55 -13.29 -10.21
N LEU A 111 0.94 -13.34 -11.48
CA LEU A 111 0.26 -14.11 -12.51
C LEU A 111 0.97 -15.43 -12.79
N GLU A 112 0.21 -16.42 -13.25
CA GLU A 112 0.77 -17.67 -13.77
C GLU A 112 1.49 -17.42 -15.11
N GLN A 113 2.59 -18.13 -15.34
CA GLN A 113 3.34 -18.04 -16.60
C GLN A 113 2.46 -18.38 -17.80
N GLY A 114 2.43 -17.49 -18.79
CA GLY A 114 1.65 -17.69 -20.02
C GLY A 114 0.15 -17.44 -19.87
N SER A 115 -0.30 -16.88 -18.75
CA SER A 115 -1.67 -16.37 -18.61
C SER A 115 -1.93 -15.20 -19.57
N ASN A 116 -3.12 -15.19 -20.17
CA ASN A 116 -3.56 -14.12 -21.08
C ASN A 116 -4.49 -13.19 -20.33
N GLN A 117 -4.20 -11.89 -20.36
CA GLN A 117 -5.05 -10.89 -19.73
C GLN A 117 -6.42 -10.86 -20.41
N HIS A 118 -7.49 -10.78 -19.62
CA HIS A 118 -8.84 -10.55 -20.14
C HIS A 118 -8.99 -9.09 -20.57
N ASP A 119 -9.97 -8.83 -21.44
CA ASP A 119 -10.34 -7.47 -21.78
C ASP A 119 -10.98 -6.78 -20.55
N MET A 120 -10.82 -5.46 -20.46
CA MET A 120 -11.33 -4.70 -19.32
C MET A 120 -12.86 -4.81 -19.26
N GLY A 121 -13.39 -5.29 -18.14
CA GLY A 121 -14.80 -5.59 -17.92
C GLY A 121 -15.25 -7.01 -18.33
N ASP A 122 -14.42 -7.79 -19.02
CA ASP A 122 -14.64 -9.22 -19.30
C ASP A 122 -14.04 -10.05 -18.15
N VAL A 123 -14.77 -10.15 -17.06
CA VAL A 123 -14.27 -10.73 -15.81
C VAL A 123 -14.13 -12.23 -15.94
N ASN A 124 -15.08 -12.90 -16.62
CA ASN A 124 -15.05 -14.35 -16.80
C ASN A 124 -14.15 -14.83 -17.96
N GLY A 125 -13.68 -13.91 -18.82
CA GLY A 125 -12.77 -14.21 -19.94
C GLY A 125 -13.45 -14.89 -21.13
N ASP A 126 -14.78 -14.75 -21.27
CA ASP A 126 -15.54 -15.35 -22.38
C ASP A 126 -15.50 -14.52 -23.68
N GLY A 127 -14.87 -13.34 -23.63
CA GLY A 127 -14.70 -12.41 -24.74
C GLY A 127 -15.87 -11.43 -24.90
N SER A 128 -16.84 -11.42 -23.99
CA SER A 128 -17.99 -10.51 -24.01
C SER A 128 -18.22 -9.87 -22.65
N ILE A 129 -18.43 -8.55 -22.63
CA ILE A 129 -18.79 -7.83 -21.39
C ILE A 129 -20.31 -7.95 -21.20
N THR A 130 -20.72 -8.60 -20.12
CA THR A 130 -22.13 -8.89 -19.84
C THR A 130 -22.51 -8.61 -18.38
N SER A 131 -23.79 -8.73 -18.04
CA SER A 131 -24.23 -8.68 -16.64
C SER A 131 -23.68 -9.82 -15.78
N LEU A 132 -23.14 -10.89 -16.38
CA LEU A 132 -22.48 -11.96 -15.65
C LEU A 132 -21.15 -11.48 -15.04
N ASP A 133 -20.40 -10.66 -15.76
CA ASP A 133 -19.15 -10.05 -15.29
C ASP A 133 -19.40 -9.10 -14.12
N ALA A 134 -20.46 -8.30 -14.22
CA ALA A 134 -20.92 -7.45 -13.14
C ALA A 134 -21.34 -8.29 -11.90
N LEU A 135 -22.01 -9.43 -12.11
CA LEU A 135 -22.40 -10.32 -11.03
C LEU A 135 -21.19 -10.96 -10.34
N LEU A 136 -20.14 -11.32 -11.07
CA LEU A 136 -18.88 -11.81 -10.49
C LEU A 136 -18.23 -10.75 -9.60
N CYS A 137 -18.19 -9.49 -10.05
CA CYS A 137 -17.70 -8.38 -9.23
C CYS A 137 -18.52 -8.21 -7.95
N VAL A 138 -19.85 -8.22 -8.05
CA VAL A 138 -20.74 -8.14 -6.88
C VAL A 138 -20.50 -9.30 -5.91
N ASN A 139 -20.36 -10.51 -6.41
CA ASN A 139 -20.05 -11.67 -5.55
C ASN A 139 -18.69 -11.54 -4.88
N SER A 140 -17.71 -10.94 -5.55
CA SER A 140 -16.40 -10.64 -4.94
C SER A 140 -16.51 -9.60 -3.84
N ILE A 141 -17.30 -8.54 -4.03
CA ILE A 141 -17.53 -7.50 -3.01
C ILE A 141 -18.18 -8.09 -1.76
N PHE A 142 -19.05 -9.09 -1.92
CA PHE A 142 -19.68 -9.80 -0.80
C PHE A 142 -18.86 -10.98 -0.27
N GLU A 143 -17.61 -11.17 -0.72
CA GLU A 143 -16.73 -12.26 -0.32
C GLU A 143 -17.33 -13.66 -0.60
N LEU A 144 -18.29 -13.75 -1.53
CA LEU A 144 -18.91 -15.00 -1.97
C LEU A 144 -18.09 -15.70 -3.06
N TYR A 145 -17.17 -14.97 -3.68
CA TYR A 145 -16.29 -15.45 -4.72
C TYR A 145 -14.94 -14.73 -4.63
N THR A 146 -13.83 -15.45 -4.74
CA THR A 146 -12.49 -14.85 -4.76
C THR A 146 -12.00 -14.79 -6.19
N LEU A 147 -11.92 -13.58 -6.74
CA LEU A 147 -11.39 -13.34 -8.08
C LEU A 147 -9.93 -13.78 -8.17
N GLN A 148 -9.60 -14.46 -9.27
CA GLN A 148 -8.22 -14.69 -9.66
C GLN A 148 -7.56 -13.37 -10.06
N PRO A 149 -6.22 -13.25 -10.03
CA PRO A 149 -5.52 -12.01 -10.37
C PRO A 149 -5.92 -11.41 -11.72
N ILE A 150 -6.16 -12.26 -12.72
CA ILE A 150 -6.52 -11.82 -14.07
C ILE A 150 -7.97 -11.30 -14.13
N GLU A 151 -8.86 -11.94 -13.39
CA GLU A 151 -10.27 -11.56 -13.28
C GLU A 151 -10.39 -10.25 -12.48
N PHE A 152 -9.59 -10.07 -11.44
CA PHE A 152 -9.50 -8.82 -10.69
C PHE A 152 -9.01 -7.68 -11.58
N LEU A 153 -7.97 -7.91 -12.38
CA LEU A 153 -7.44 -6.88 -13.30
C LEU A 153 -8.47 -6.47 -14.37
N ALA A 154 -9.33 -7.39 -14.80
CA ALA A 154 -10.45 -7.05 -15.70
C ALA A 154 -11.60 -6.37 -14.96
N ALA A 155 -11.84 -6.73 -13.70
CA ALA A 155 -12.89 -6.16 -12.86
C ALA A 155 -12.60 -4.73 -12.39
N ASP A 156 -11.34 -4.41 -12.05
CA ASP A 156 -10.88 -3.09 -11.57
C ASP A 156 -10.79 -2.07 -12.73
N ILE A 157 -11.94 -1.70 -13.29
CA ILE A 157 -12.01 -0.85 -14.50
C ILE A 157 -11.44 0.54 -14.25
N ASP A 158 -11.62 1.09 -13.04
CA ASP A 158 -11.13 2.42 -12.72
C ASP A 158 -9.67 2.43 -12.21
N GLY A 159 -9.08 1.25 -12.02
CA GLY A 159 -7.68 1.06 -11.66
C GLY A 159 -7.36 1.58 -10.26
N THR A 160 -8.35 1.60 -9.37
CA THR A 160 -8.16 2.01 -7.97
C THR A 160 -7.44 0.96 -7.14
N GLY A 161 -7.36 -0.29 -7.63
CA GLY A 161 -6.80 -1.43 -6.92
C GLY A 161 -7.79 -2.05 -5.94
N SER A 162 -9.09 -1.78 -6.08
CA SER A 162 -10.14 -2.26 -5.18
C SER A 162 -11.48 -2.42 -5.91
N ILE A 163 -12.01 -3.65 -5.95
CA ILE A 163 -13.31 -3.90 -6.57
C ILE A 163 -14.44 -3.35 -5.72
N ASN A 164 -15.22 -2.44 -6.28
CA ASN A 164 -16.33 -1.80 -5.60
C ASN A 164 -17.52 -1.52 -6.55
N ILE A 165 -18.53 -0.80 -6.07
CA ILE A 165 -19.75 -0.56 -6.85
C ILE A 165 -19.52 0.29 -8.11
N TYR A 166 -18.47 1.12 -8.14
CA TYR A 166 -18.13 1.93 -9.32
C TYR A 166 -17.70 1.04 -10.48
N ASP A 167 -16.88 0.02 -10.22
CA ASP A 167 -16.48 -0.98 -11.21
C ASP A 167 -17.68 -1.72 -11.81
N VAL A 168 -18.58 -2.18 -10.94
CA VAL A 168 -19.82 -2.84 -11.33
C VAL A 168 -20.66 -1.96 -12.25
N LEU A 169 -20.76 -0.67 -11.94
CA LEU A 169 -21.49 0.28 -12.78
C LEU A 169 -20.81 0.49 -14.14
N PHE A 170 -19.49 0.55 -14.20
CA PHE A 170 -18.76 0.65 -15.47
C PHE A 170 -18.94 -0.59 -16.34
N ILE A 171 -18.90 -1.79 -15.76
CA ILE A 171 -19.17 -3.04 -16.48
C ILE A 171 -20.60 -3.04 -17.04
N LEU A 172 -21.60 -2.66 -16.23
CA LEU A 172 -22.99 -2.63 -16.67
C LEU A 172 -23.26 -1.58 -17.77
N ASP A 173 -22.55 -0.46 -17.76
CA ASP A 173 -22.62 0.55 -18.83
C ASP A 173 -21.99 0.05 -20.14
N GLY A 174 -20.92 -0.74 -20.04
CA GLY A 174 -20.24 -1.36 -21.18
C GLY A 174 -20.89 -2.65 -21.70
N ALA A 175 -21.80 -3.25 -20.93
CA ALA A 175 -22.45 -4.51 -21.28
C ALA A 175 -23.40 -4.35 -22.48
N ASN A 176 -23.26 -5.21 -23.48
CA ASN A 176 -24.07 -5.21 -24.71
C ASN A 176 -24.75 -6.55 -24.99
#